data_AF-A0A1H3KSR9-F1
#
_entry.id   AF-A0A1H3KSR9-F1
#
_cell.length_a   1.000
_cell.length_b   1.000
_cell.length_c   1.000
_cell.angle_alpha   90.00
_cell.angle_beta   90.00
_cell.angle_gamma   90.00
#
_symmetry.space_group_name_H-M   'P 1'
#
loop_
_entity.id
_entity.type
_entity.pdbx_description
1 polymer ?
#
loop_
_entity_poly.entity_id
_entity_poly.type
_entity_poly.pdbx_seq_one_letter_code
_entity_poly.pdbx_strand_id
1 'polypeptide(L)'
;MENKELQFDRLSRLDLNRVSPNNRALPFSPHGNNVYISSDTSSPYKDLAFPLNVYAHALLLQEGRADYLHYGLFQENQTDLCAAQQYSTDLLLNRLPSAPCRILEVGIGLGTTFSLLTQKGYQVNGITPDAQQITLIHKRLGTQAQVACQRLEDFEAAQDSFDVLLFQESAQYIEPLVIFNKGLDLLPEGGSLLIVDEFALRRVEAGVEGLHLLSDMLALATRLGFELVEQLDLSRMAAPTLDYLLRVTTLQRQRLMNDLSLNAECLEKLDESNQLYQEKYACGRFGYALLHFRKKQQPRWRLRLLEKNQVPDMLALFEQTFGHSMTPAMWHWKYGTGRGRAIGVWYENQLIAHYGGMVRKIFYFGQPQIAVQIGDVMVDSAKRGTLTKKGPFFLMAATFLERYIGYGKPYLLGFGFPNERAMKVAERQGLYVETGQMSEIEWQPLAKTPRWLTRLHVVDSSNVNENWIVTAIAQCWQSMVADLQEALVGVRDWTYLRDRYLSHPHQHYQIVLVINRFGRKVRGVLVLRHNPEGCEITDLVSPLKEIPLLIIHARRIAGMSGHHRLSCQITENFASYFVATGGIQQALPIRIPANAWSAGPALETLRNRWWLMSGDMDFR
;
A
#
# COMPACT_ATOMS: atom_id res chain seq x y z
N MET A 1 -27.55 -11.61 32.47
CA MET A 1 -27.67 -10.87 33.75
C MET A 1 -26.72 -9.68 33.66
N GLU A 2 -27.32 -8.49 33.58
CA GLU A 2 -26.76 -7.13 33.77
C GLU A 2 -25.46 -6.77 33.01
N ASN A 3 -25.54 -6.14 31.84
CA ASN A 3 -25.85 -4.72 31.56
C ASN A 3 -24.88 -3.71 32.23
N LYS A 4 -23.90 -3.22 31.46
CA LYS A 4 -23.22 -1.92 31.68
C LYS A 4 -22.78 -1.34 30.33
N GLU A 5 -23.77 -0.79 29.61
CA GLU A 5 -23.55 0.30 28.67
C GLU A 5 -23.09 1.55 29.45
N LEU A 6 -22.01 2.17 29.03
CA LEU A 6 -21.53 3.44 29.55
C LEU A 6 -21.83 4.53 28.51
N GLN A 7 -22.74 5.41 28.93
CA GLN A 7 -23.18 6.64 28.30
C GLN A 7 -22.00 7.55 27.92
N PHE A 8 -21.99 8.03 26.68
CA PHE A 8 -21.49 9.35 26.34
C PHE A 8 -22.59 10.06 25.54
N ASP A 9 -23.41 10.83 26.25
CA ASP A 9 -24.34 11.79 25.65
C ASP A 9 -24.05 13.17 26.26
N ARG A 10 -24.18 14.19 25.41
CA ARG A 10 -24.25 15.64 25.69
C ARG A 10 -22.96 16.36 26.12
N LEU A 11 -22.40 17.08 25.14
CA LEU A 11 -21.91 18.47 25.18
C LEU A 11 -21.26 18.71 23.80
N SER A 12 -22.00 19.06 22.75
CA SER A 12 -22.06 20.46 22.28
C SER A 12 -23.15 20.62 21.20
N ARG A 13 -24.37 21.01 21.60
CA ARG A 13 -25.26 21.77 20.71
C ARG A 13 -24.99 23.24 21.00
N LEU A 14 -24.12 23.85 20.21
CA LEU A 14 -24.03 25.31 20.12
C LEU A 14 -24.78 25.73 18.85
N ASP A 15 -25.79 26.56 19.06
CA ASP A 15 -26.65 27.17 18.06
C ASP A 15 -25.86 27.80 16.91
N LEU A 16 -26.09 27.31 15.69
CA LEU A 16 -25.58 27.89 14.43
C LEU A 16 -26.38 29.13 13.96
N ASN A 17 -27.23 29.70 14.80
CA ASN A 17 -28.05 30.88 14.46
C ASN A 17 -27.60 32.13 15.21
N ARG A 18 -26.46 32.71 14.79
CA ARG A 18 -26.13 34.14 14.97
C ARG A 18 -24.87 34.51 14.18
N VAL A 19 -25.03 34.72 12.88
CA VAL A 19 -24.09 35.52 12.09
C VAL A 19 -24.88 36.72 11.58
N SER A 20 -24.52 37.91 12.06
CA SER A 20 -25.12 39.17 11.61
C SER A 20 -24.86 39.40 10.12
N PRO A 21 -25.86 39.86 9.35
CA PRO A 21 -25.71 40.15 7.93
C PRO A 21 -25.18 41.58 7.79
N ASN A 22 -23.86 41.77 7.79
CA ASN A 22 -23.25 43.01 7.32
C ASN A 22 -21.77 42.78 6.99
N ASN A 23 -21.53 42.12 5.86
CA ASN A 23 -20.30 42.33 5.10
C ASN A 23 -20.69 42.27 3.63
N ARG A 24 -20.93 43.45 3.04
CA ARG A 24 -21.10 43.60 1.59
C ARG A 24 -19.79 43.19 0.94
N ALA A 25 -19.79 42.01 0.32
CA ALA A 25 -18.77 41.64 -0.66
C ALA A 25 -18.71 42.74 -1.73
N LEU A 26 -17.54 43.35 -1.90
CA LEU A 26 -17.27 44.24 -3.02
C LEU A 26 -17.24 43.40 -4.30
N PRO A 27 -17.88 43.85 -5.40
CA PRO A 27 -17.92 43.09 -6.63
C PRO A 27 -16.52 42.98 -7.25
N PHE A 28 -16.15 41.73 -7.56
CA PHE A 28 -15.01 41.39 -8.40
C PHE A 28 -15.16 42.08 -9.77
N SER A 29 -14.14 42.80 -10.23
CA SER A 29 -14.19 43.53 -11.51
C SER A 29 -14.09 42.56 -12.70
N PRO A 30 -15.04 42.57 -13.65
CA PRO A 30 -15.12 41.58 -14.73
C PRO A 30 -14.32 42.04 -15.95
N HIS A 31 -13.00 41.90 -15.92
CA HIS A 31 -12.15 42.08 -17.11
C HIS A 31 -11.30 40.83 -17.36
N GLY A 32 -12.00 39.72 -17.64
CA GLY A 32 -11.48 38.60 -18.42
C GLY A 32 -12.36 38.44 -19.65
N ASN A 33 -11.79 38.49 -20.85
CA ASN A 33 -12.52 38.34 -22.11
C ASN A 33 -13.41 37.07 -22.06
N ASN A 34 -14.71 37.23 -22.28
CA ASN A 34 -15.61 36.12 -22.56
C ASN A 34 -15.10 35.39 -23.81
N VAL A 35 -14.56 34.20 -23.62
CA VAL A 35 -14.12 33.34 -24.74
C VAL A 35 -15.36 32.63 -25.28
N TYR A 36 -16.02 33.24 -26.27
CA TYR A 36 -16.93 32.50 -27.13
C TYR A 36 -16.11 31.52 -27.95
N ILE A 37 -16.22 30.23 -27.66
CA ILE A 37 -15.55 29.18 -28.44
C ILE A 37 -16.30 29.04 -29.77
N SER A 38 -15.70 29.49 -30.86
CA SER A 38 -16.11 29.08 -32.21
C SER A 38 -15.67 27.62 -32.43
N SER A 39 -16.41 26.89 -33.28
CA SER A 39 -16.15 25.48 -33.60
C SER A 39 -14.76 25.17 -34.19
N ASP A 40 -13.96 26.19 -34.51
CA ASP A 40 -12.63 26.08 -35.12
C ASP A 40 -11.46 26.30 -34.14
N THR A 41 -11.73 26.57 -32.84
CA THR A 41 -10.66 26.77 -31.84
C THR A 41 -10.51 25.56 -30.93
N SER A 42 -9.29 25.01 -30.83
CA SER A 42 -9.00 23.91 -29.90
C SER A 42 -9.24 24.34 -28.46
N SER A 43 -9.87 23.47 -27.65
CA SER A 43 -10.10 23.74 -26.23
C SER A 43 -8.81 24.22 -25.53
N PRO A 44 -8.86 25.29 -24.72
CA PRO A 44 -7.70 25.73 -23.95
C PRO A 44 -7.25 24.70 -22.89
N TYR A 45 -8.07 23.69 -22.63
CA TYR A 45 -7.82 22.65 -21.63
C TYR A 45 -7.44 21.31 -22.24
N LYS A 46 -7.31 21.22 -23.57
CA LYS A 46 -7.06 19.97 -24.28
C LYS A 46 -5.87 19.19 -23.73
N ASP A 47 -4.79 19.90 -23.43
CA ASP A 47 -3.52 19.31 -23.02
C ASP A 47 -3.43 18.99 -21.51
N LEU A 48 -4.45 19.36 -20.72
CA LEU A 48 -4.49 18.94 -19.31
C LEU A 48 -4.56 17.41 -19.20
N ALA A 49 -4.01 16.87 -18.11
CA ALA A 49 -4.10 15.43 -17.83
C ALA A 49 -5.57 14.98 -17.72
N PHE A 50 -5.89 13.82 -18.31
CA PHE A 50 -7.19 13.20 -18.13
C PHE A 50 -7.37 12.72 -16.67
N PRO A 51 -8.54 12.90 -16.02
CA PRO A 51 -9.79 13.48 -16.57
C PRO A 51 -9.95 15.00 -16.40
N LEU A 52 -8.94 15.71 -15.90
CA LEU A 52 -9.02 17.15 -15.63
C LEU A 52 -9.31 17.97 -16.89
N ASN A 53 -8.81 17.58 -18.06
CA ASN A 53 -9.15 18.22 -19.33
C ASN A 53 -10.66 18.16 -19.64
N VAL A 54 -11.29 17.00 -19.39
CA VAL A 54 -12.74 16.80 -19.58
C VAL A 54 -13.52 17.67 -18.63
N TYR A 55 -13.19 17.65 -17.33
CA TYR A 55 -13.92 18.45 -16.34
C TYR A 55 -13.76 19.96 -16.59
N ALA A 56 -12.54 20.43 -16.90
CA ALA A 56 -12.28 21.82 -17.21
C ALA A 56 -13.05 22.28 -18.46
N HIS A 57 -13.04 21.48 -19.53
CA HIS A 57 -13.77 21.82 -20.75
C HIS A 57 -15.28 21.72 -20.56
N ALA A 58 -15.78 20.73 -19.82
CA ALA A 58 -17.19 20.62 -19.47
C ALA A 58 -17.70 21.86 -18.71
N LEU A 59 -16.93 22.36 -17.74
CA LEU A 59 -17.19 23.61 -17.03
C LEU A 59 -17.20 24.81 -17.99
N LEU A 60 -16.22 24.91 -18.88
CA LEU A 60 -16.18 25.99 -19.88
C LEU A 60 -17.40 25.99 -20.79
N LEU A 61 -17.83 24.81 -21.24
CA LEU A 61 -18.99 24.64 -22.12
C LEU A 61 -20.32 24.94 -21.42
N GLN A 62 -20.42 24.66 -20.12
CA GLN A 62 -21.65 24.76 -19.33
C GLN A 62 -21.79 26.11 -18.61
N GLU A 63 -20.72 26.59 -18.00
CA GLU A 63 -20.67 27.78 -17.14
C GLU A 63 -19.95 28.97 -17.79
N GLY A 64 -19.40 28.78 -19.01
CA GLY A 64 -18.65 29.80 -19.73
C GLY A 64 -17.22 30.04 -19.22
N ARG A 65 -16.81 29.35 -18.14
CA ARG A 65 -15.48 29.42 -17.54
C ARG A 65 -15.18 28.20 -16.69
N ALA A 66 -13.90 27.95 -16.42
CA ALA A 66 -13.44 26.99 -15.42
C ALA A 66 -12.46 27.69 -14.47
N ASP A 67 -12.92 27.97 -13.25
CA ASP A 67 -12.10 28.59 -12.20
C ASP A 67 -11.47 27.54 -11.28
N TYR A 68 -12.18 26.46 -10.98
CA TYR A 68 -11.74 25.42 -10.07
C TYR A 68 -11.98 24.03 -10.67
N LEU A 69 -11.15 23.06 -10.28
CA LEU A 69 -11.27 21.65 -10.68
C LEU A 69 -11.52 20.72 -9.49
N HIS A 70 -11.66 21.29 -8.30
CA HIS A 70 -12.00 20.57 -7.08
C HIS A 70 -13.54 20.49 -6.92
N TYR A 71 -14.02 19.66 -6.01
CA TYR A 71 -15.42 19.48 -5.69
C TYR A 71 -16.05 20.76 -5.13
N GLY A 72 -17.34 20.94 -5.42
CA GLY A 72 -18.15 22.00 -4.83
C GLY A 72 -18.76 21.55 -3.51
N LEU A 73 -18.84 22.45 -2.53
CA LEU A 73 -19.59 22.23 -1.30
C LEU A 73 -20.96 22.88 -1.41
N PHE A 74 -21.96 22.08 -1.82
CA PHE A 74 -23.31 22.54 -2.06
C PHE A 74 -24.05 22.83 -0.75
N GLN A 75 -24.39 24.10 -0.53
CA GLN A 75 -25.30 24.52 0.53
C GLN A 75 -26.76 24.17 0.16
N GLU A 76 -27.68 24.19 1.13
CA GLU A 76 -29.08 23.84 0.90
C GLU A 76 -29.67 24.65 -0.29
N ASN A 77 -30.31 23.93 -1.23
CA ASN A 77 -30.91 24.47 -2.45
C ASN A 77 -29.95 25.15 -3.45
N GLN A 78 -28.64 25.08 -3.24
CA GLN A 78 -27.65 25.49 -4.24
C GLN A 78 -27.55 24.42 -5.34
N THR A 79 -27.52 24.86 -6.60
CA THR A 79 -27.30 23.98 -7.76
C THR A 79 -26.16 24.44 -8.66
N ASP A 80 -25.64 25.65 -8.43
CA ASP A 80 -24.50 26.20 -9.15
C ASP A 80 -23.19 25.63 -8.59
N LEU A 81 -22.46 24.90 -9.43
CA LEU A 81 -21.16 24.33 -9.05
C LEU A 81 -20.12 25.43 -8.81
N CYS A 82 -20.16 26.55 -9.55
CA CYS A 82 -19.21 27.65 -9.36
C CYS A 82 -19.34 28.26 -7.96
N ALA A 83 -20.57 28.55 -7.53
CA ALA A 83 -20.84 29.01 -6.17
C ALA A 83 -20.44 27.96 -5.10
N ALA A 84 -20.72 26.67 -5.35
CA ALA A 84 -20.35 25.60 -4.43
C ALA A 84 -18.82 25.42 -4.30
N GLN A 85 -18.08 25.54 -5.42
CA GLN A 85 -16.62 25.54 -5.41
C GLN A 85 -16.07 26.77 -4.69
N GLN A 86 -16.63 27.95 -4.94
CA GLN A 86 -16.22 29.16 -4.21
C GLN A 86 -16.44 29.01 -2.71
N TYR A 87 -17.55 28.41 -2.28
CA TYR A 87 -17.81 28.15 -0.87
C TYR A 87 -16.79 27.18 -0.25
N SER A 88 -16.35 26.16 -0.99
CA SER A 88 -15.24 25.27 -0.59
C SER A 88 -13.95 26.04 -0.32
N THR A 89 -13.58 26.92 -1.25
CA THR A 89 -12.40 27.77 -1.13
C THR A 89 -12.53 28.76 0.03
N ASP A 90 -13.69 29.40 0.20
CA ASP A 90 -13.94 30.34 1.30
C ASP A 90 -13.86 29.64 2.67
N LEU A 91 -14.38 28.41 2.79
CA LEU A 91 -14.25 27.61 4.01
C LEU A 91 -12.77 27.43 4.39
N LEU A 92 -11.94 27.07 3.41
CA LEU A 92 -10.50 26.88 3.57
C LEU A 92 -9.80 28.20 3.96
N LEU A 93 -10.13 29.31 3.28
CA LEU A 93 -9.53 30.62 3.56
C LEU A 93 -9.85 31.13 4.96
N ASN A 94 -11.04 30.82 5.48
CA ASN A 94 -11.47 31.20 6.82
C ASN A 94 -10.74 30.45 7.95
N ARG A 95 -9.87 29.47 7.62
CA ARG A 95 -9.02 28.74 8.58
C ARG A 95 -7.57 29.21 8.55
N LEU A 96 -7.20 30.09 7.63
CA LEU A 96 -5.84 30.59 7.54
C LEU A 96 -5.53 31.59 8.66
N PRO A 97 -4.28 31.63 9.15
CA PRO A 97 -3.79 32.71 9.99
C PRO A 97 -3.93 34.07 9.29
N SER A 98 -3.97 35.17 10.04
CA SER A 98 -4.03 36.52 9.46
C SER A 98 -2.82 36.82 8.57
N ALA A 99 -3.04 37.49 7.44
CA ALA A 99 -1.98 38.00 6.59
C ALA A 99 -1.15 39.12 7.27
N PRO A 100 0.14 39.29 6.94
CA PRO A 100 0.92 38.46 6.02
C PRO A 100 1.35 37.14 6.68
N CYS A 101 1.26 36.05 5.93
CA CYS A 101 1.63 34.70 6.35
C CYS A 101 2.19 33.96 5.12
N ARG A 102 3.20 33.10 5.31
CA ARG A 102 3.88 32.35 4.23
C ARG A 102 3.15 31.04 3.98
N ILE A 103 2.67 30.83 2.75
CA ILE A 103 1.87 29.68 2.36
C ILE A 103 2.56 28.93 1.23
N LEU A 104 2.75 27.62 1.40
CA LEU A 104 3.01 26.72 0.27
C LEU A 104 1.68 26.07 -0.14
N GLU A 105 1.19 26.42 -1.32
CA GLU A 105 0.03 25.78 -1.93
C GLU A 105 0.49 24.63 -2.81
N VAL A 106 0.06 23.42 -2.47
CA VAL A 106 0.43 22.19 -3.16
C VAL A 106 -0.74 21.75 -4.04
N GLY A 107 -0.50 21.60 -5.34
CA GLY A 107 -1.52 21.26 -6.32
C GLY A 107 -2.40 22.47 -6.69
N ILE A 108 -1.77 23.53 -7.19
CA ILE A 108 -2.41 24.83 -7.47
C ILE A 108 -3.51 24.84 -8.56
N GLY A 109 -3.74 23.72 -9.26
CA GLY A 109 -4.79 23.58 -10.26
C GLY A 109 -4.71 24.65 -11.36
N LEU A 110 -5.75 25.47 -11.49
CA LEU A 110 -5.83 26.57 -12.46
C LEU A 110 -5.32 27.93 -11.89
N GLY A 111 -4.74 27.93 -10.70
CA GLY A 111 -4.14 29.10 -10.03
C GLY A 111 -5.12 30.09 -9.41
N THR A 112 -6.41 29.73 -9.31
CA THR A 112 -7.45 30.64 -8.76
C THR A 112 -7.24 30.89 -7.27
N THR A 113 -7.06 29.84 -6.47
CA THR A 113 -6.80 29.96 -5.02
C THR A 113 -5.49 30.71 -4.75
N PHE A 114 -4.41 30.37 -5.47
CA PHE A 114 -3.14 31.11 -5.46
C PHE A 114 -3.33 32.62 -5.67
N SER A 115 -4.09 33.00 -6.70
CA SER A 115 -4.36 34.41 -7.02
C SER A 115 -5.13 35.11 -5.91
N LEU A 116 -6.16 34.45 -5.37
CA LEU A 116 -6.99 34.98 -4.28
C LEU A 116 -6.19 35.18 -2.99
N LEU A 117 -5.30 34.24 -2.64
CA LEU A 117 -4.39 34.36 -1.51
C LEU A 117 -3.43 35.55 -1.68
N THR A 118 -2.82 35.67 -2.86
CA THR A 118 -1.90 36.78 -3.16
C THR A 118 -2.61 38.14 -3.04
N GLN A 119 -3.83 38.25 -3.56
CA GLN A 119 -4.65 39.47 -3.46
C GLN A 119 -5.04 39.82 -2.02
N LYS A 120 -5.18 38.81 -1.14
CA LYS A 120 -5.44 39.00 0.30
C LYS A 120 -4.18 39.35 1.10
N GLY A 121 -3.03 39.52 0.46
CA GLY A 121 -1.78 39.95 1.10
C GLY A 121 -0.94 38.81 1.70
N TYR A 122 -1.23 37.56 1.34
CA TYR A 122 -0.39 36.42 1.72
C TYR A 122 0.87 36.35 0.83
N GLN A 123 1.94 35.74 1.39
CA GLN A 123 3.14 35.38 0.62
C GLN A 123 2.99 33.93 0.19
N VAL A 124 2.73 33.70 -1.10
CA VAL A 124 2.32 32.38 -1.60
C VAL A 124 3.37 31.84 -2.57
N ASN A 125 3.80 30.61 -2.33
CA ASN A 125 4.54 29.80 -3.28
C ASN A 125 3.63 28.66 -3.72
N GLY A 126 3.49 28.47 -5.04
CA GLY A 126 2.62 27.45 -5.61
C GLY A 126 3.43 26.34 -6.28
N ILE A 127 3.04 25.07 -6.08
CA ILE A 127 3.62 23.96 -6.83
C ILE A 127 2.56 23.06 -7.44
N THR A 128 2.85 22.52 -8.62
CA THR A 128 2.09 21.43 -9.24
C THR A 128 3.02 20.61 -10.14
N PRO A 129 2.86 19.28 -10.23
CA PRO A 129 3.66 18.47 -11.15
C PRO A 129 3.24 18.61 -12.63
N ASP A 130 2.11 19.28 -12.91
CA ASP A 130 1.56 19.40 -14.27
C ASP A 130 2.08 20.67 -14.99
N ALA A 131 2.94 20.48 -15.98
CA ALA A 131 3.51 21.57 -16.78
C ALA A 131 2.45 22.36 -17.58
N GLN A 132 1.32 21.74 -17.93
CA GLN A 132 0.23 22.40 -18.64
C GLN A 132 -0.56 23.32 -17.71
N GLN A 133 -0.75 22.92 -16.45
CA GLN A 133 -1.30 23.83 -15.43
C GLN A 133 -0.41 25.06 -15.24
N ILE A 134 0.92 24.89 -15.15
CA ILE A 134 1.86 26.02 -15.07
C ILE A 134 1.72 26.96 -16.27
N THR A 135 1.63 26.40 -17.48
CA THR A 135 1.45 27.18 -18.71
C THR A 135 0.16 28.01 -18.67
N LEU A 136 -0.96 27.41 -18.24
CA LEU A 136 -2.24 28.10 -18.07
C LEU A 136 -2.19 29.20 -17.02
N ILE A 137 -1.51 28.95 -15.89
CA ILE A 137 -1.35 29.91 -14.81
C ILE A 137 -0.53 31.11 -15.27
N HIS A 138 0.59 30.88 -15.96
CA HIS A 138 1.43 31.97 -16.48
C HIS A 138 0.69 32.79 -17.54
N LYS A 139 -0.16 32.16 -18.35
CA LYS A 139 -1.04 32.86 -19.30
C LYS A 139 -2.08 33.74 -18.58
N ARG A 140 -2.59 33.29 -17.43
CA ARG A 140 -3.63 33.99 -16.66
C ARG A 140 -3.08 35.09 -15.74
N LEU A 141 -2.00 34.81 -15.03
CA LEU A 141 -1.45 35.62 -13.93
C LEU A 141 -0.13 36.33 -14.29
N GLY A 142 0.46 36.01 -15.44
CA GLY A 142 1.78 36.49 -15.85
C GLY A 142 2.92 35.63 -15.30
N THR A 143 4.09 35.76 -15.90
CA THR A 143 5.29 34.96 -15.60
C THR A 143 5.97 35.32 -14.27
N GLN A 144 5.49 36.36 -13.58
CA GLN A 144 6.00 36.79 -12.27
C GLN A 144 5.34 36.03 -11.11
N ALA A 145 4.32 35.21 -11.37
CA ALA A 145 3.70 34.37 -10.35
C ALA A 145 4.74 33.37 -9.79
N GLN A 146 4.84 33.27 -8.46
CA GLN A 146 5.78 32.35 -7.79
C GLN A 146 5.27 30.91 -7.79
N VAL A 147 5.15 30.33 -8.99
CA VAL A 147 4.69 28.97 -9.20
C VAL A 147 5.79 28.11 -9.85
N ALA A 148 5.88 26.84 -9.45
CA ALA A 148 6.89 25.92 -9.99
C ALA A 148 6.29 24.57 -10.40
N CYS A 149 6.80 24.02 -11.51
CA CYS A 149 6.45 22.69 -12.00
C CYS A 149 7.21 21.62 -11.19
N GLN A 150 6.72 21.26 -10.00
CA GLN A 150 7.39 20.35 -9.08
C GLN A 150 6.41 19.49 -8.30
N ARG A 151 6.82 18.26 -7.99
CA ARG A 151 6.16 17.39 -7.00
C ARG A 151 6.55 17.87 -5.60
N LEU A 152 5.67 17.70 -4.62
CA LEU A 152 5.99 18.01 -3.21
C LEU A 152 7.21 17.20 -2.71
N GLU A 153 7.32 15.94 -3.14
CA GLU A 153 8.41 15.05 -2.73
C GLU A 153 9.79 15.61 -3.09
N ASP A 154 9.87 16.29 -4.24
CA ASP A 154 11.10 16.84 -4.82
C ASP A 154 11.29 18.33 -4.46
N PHE A 155 10.32 18.95 -3.79
CA PHE A 155 10.36 20.36 -3.41
C PHE A 155 11.34 20.59 -2.26
N GLU A 156 12.32 21.47 -2.45
CA GLU A 156 13.32 21.82 -1.44
C GLU A 156 13.22 23.31 -1.06
N ALA A 157 13.23 23.57 0.25
CA ALA A 157 13.27 24.91 0.81
C ALA A 157 13.98 24.88 2.18
N ALA A 158 14.31 26.05 2.70
CA ALA A 158 14.87 26.16 4.05
C ALA A 158 13.89 25.59 5.10
N GLN A 159 14.43 25.12 6.23
CA GLN A 159 13.60 24.67 7.34
C GLN A 159 12.69 25.80 7.85
N ASP A 160 11.47 25.44 8.27
CA ASP A 160 10.49 26.36 8.85
C ASP A 160 10.18 27.58 7.94
N SER A 161 10.29 27.39 6.62
CA SER A 161 10.12 28.43 5.59
C SER A 161 8.67 28.81 5.30
N PHE A 162 7.69 28.02 5.76
CA PHE A 162 6.26 28.26 5.55
C PHE A 162 5.50 28.19 6.87
N ASP A 163 4.48 29.02 7.02
CA ASP A 163 3.60 29.01 8.20
C ASP A 163 2.38 28.10 7.96
N VAL A 164 2.00 27.90 6.70
CA VAL A 164 0.93 27.00 6.26
C VAL A 164 1.36 26.15 5.06
N LEU A 165 1.11 24.85 5.13
CA LEU A 165 1.03 23.97 3.95
C LEU A 165 -0.44 23.74 3.60
N LEU A 166 -0.81 24.02 2.36
CA LEU A 166 -2.19 24.01 1.90
C LEU A 166 -2.41 22.96 0.80
N PHE A 167 -3.39 22.08 1.01
CA PHE A 167 -3.80 21.04 0.07
C PHE A 167 -5.30 21.14 -0.17
N GLN A 168 -5.71 21.38 -1.41
CA GLN A 168 -7.11 21.31 -1.83
C GLN A 168 -7.19 20.29 -2.97
N GLU A 169 -7.65 19.08 -2.65
CA GLU A 169 -7.72 17.92 -3.54
C GLU A 169 -6.40 17.47 -4.17
N SER A 170 -5.28 17.82 -3.54
CA SER A 170 -3.94 17.41 -3.94
C SER A 170 -3.31 16.36 -3.02
N ALA A 171 -3.79 16.23 -1.78
CA ALA A 171 -3.23 15.32 -0.79
C ALA A 171 -3.53 13.86 -1.15
N GLN A 172 -4.69 13.57 -1.76
CA GLN A 172 -5.09 12.23 -2.21
C GLN A 172 -4.13 11.58 -3.23
N TYR A 173 -3.28 12.37 -3.89
CA TYR A 173 -2.29 11.90 -4.87
C TYR A 173 -0.88 11.80 -4.30
N ILE A 174 -0.66 12.22 -3.05
CA ILE A 174 0.66 12.33 -2.45
C ILE A 174 0.76 11.36 -1.29
N GLU A 175 1.85 10.60 -1.25
CA GLU A 175 2.11 9.68 -0.16
C GLU A 175 1.99 10.37 1.22
N PRO A 176 1.13 9.89 2.15
CA PRO A 176 0.94 10.52 3.45
C PRO A 176 2.22 10.70 4.26
N LEU A 177 3.13 9.72 4.19
CA LEU A 177 4.46 9.84 4.80
C LEU A 177 5.26 11.03 4.24
N VAL A 178 5.12 11.33 2.95
CA VAL A 178 5.76 12.49 2.32
C VAL A 178 5.11 13.78 2.81
N ILE A 179 3.78 13.87 2.83
CA ILE A 179 3.02 15.05 3.30
C ILE A 179 3.50 15.46 4.70
N PHE A 180 3.50 14.52 5.65
CA PHE A 180 3.87 14.83 7.02
C PHE A 180 5.37 15.03 7.21
N ASN A 181 6.24 14.33 6.48
CA ASN A 181 7.69 14.61 6.57
C ASN A 181 8.02 16.01 6.01
N LYS A 182 7.41 16.41 4.89
CA LYS A 182 7.56 17.78 4.37
C LYS A 182 6.97 18.81 5.32
N GLY A 183 5.82 18.52 5.94
CA GLY A 183 5.29 19.34 7.04
C GLY A 183 6.27 19.50 8.19
N LEU A 184 6.96 18.43 8.60
CA LEU A 184 7.97 18.50 9.65
C LEU A 184 9.19 19.32 9.26
N ASP A 185 9.56 19.35 7.97
CA ASP A 185 10.73 20.07 7.49
C ASP A 185 10.42 21.55 7.22
N LEU A 186 9.22 21.86 6.72
CA LEU A 186 8.86 23.17 6.18
C LEU A 186 8.06 24.06 7.13
N LEU A 187 7.33 23.49 8.11
CA LEU A 187 6.52 24.25 9.07
C LEU A 187 7.27 24.48 10.37
N PRO A 188 7.21 25.67 11.00
CA PRO A 188 7.67 25.86 12.37
C PRO A 188 6.77 25.08 13.36
N GLU A 189 7.21 24.97 14.61
CA GLU A 189 6.31 24.55 15.70
C GLU A 189 5.12 25.53 15.78
N GLY A 190 3.91 24.98 15.84
CA GLY A 190 2.67 25.75 15.74
C GLY A 190 2.18 26.02 14.30
N GLY A 191 2.99 25.73 13.27
CA GLY A 191 2.61 25.85 11.87
C GLY A 191 1.46 24.92 11.47
N SER A 192 0.69 25.33 10.46
CA SER A 192 -0.55 24.65 10.06
C SER A 192 -0.39 23.81 8.80
N LEU A 193 -1.00 22.63 8.79
CA LEU A 193 -1.17 21.80 7.61
C LEU A 193 -2.67 21.62 7.39
N LEU A 194 -3.19 22.19 6.31
CA LEU A 194 -4.61 22.22 5.98
C LEU A 194 -4.86 21.35 4.75
N ILE A 195 -5.77 20.38 4.88
CA ILE A 195 -6.19 19.48 3.81
C ILE A 195 -7.70 19.59 3.65
N VAL A 196 -8.17 19.80 2.42
CA VAL A 196 -9.58 19.64 2.05
C VAL A 196 -9.61 18.68 0.86
N ASP A 197 -10.08 17.46 1.07
CA ASP A 197 -9.89 16.38 0.11
C ASP A 197 -10.92 15.25 0.26
N GLU A 198 -10.91 14.33 -0.72
CA GLU A 198 -11.61 13.05 -0.68
C GLU A 198 -10.83 12.02 0.15
N PHE A 199 -11.55 11.20 0.92
CA PHE A 199 -10.98 10.11 1.70
C PHE A 199 -11.81 8.83 1.59
N ALA A 200 -11.14 7.69 1.66
CA ALA A 200 -11.82 6.46 2.06
C ALA A 200 -12.16 6.56 3.55
N LEU A 201 -13.39 6.25 3.92
CA LEU A 201 -13.86 6.19 5.30
C LEU A 201 -13.85 4.76 5.84
N ARG A 202 -14.05 3.77 4.97
CA ARG A 202 -14.01 2.35 5.29
C ARG A 202 -13.62 1.52 4.07
N ARG A 203 -12.94 0.40 4.32
CA ARG A 203 -12.52 -0.57 3.30
C ARG A 203 -12.98 -1.95 3.73
N VAL A 204 -13.69 -2.64 2.85
CA VAL A 204 -14.44 -3.86 3.20
C VAL A 204 -14.11 -5.07 2.32
N GLU A 205 -13.33 -4.87 1.26
CA GLU A 205 -13.02 -5.90 0.28
C GLU A 205 -11.56 -5.87 -0.17
N ALA A 206 -11.11 -6.96 -0.78
CA ALA A 206 -9.78 -7.07 -1.37
C ALA A 206 -9.67 -6.17 -2.62
N GLY A 207 -8.43 -5.86 -3.01
CA GLY A 207 -8.14 -4.94 -4.12
C GLY A 207 -7.54 -3.64 -3.62
N VAL A 208 -7.05 -2.81 -4.54
CA VAL A 208 -6.43 -1.53 -4.21
C VAL A 208 -7.44 -0.41 -4.42
N GLU A 209 -7.70 0.36 -3.36
CA GLU A 209 -8.48 1.59 -3.43
C GLU A 209 -7.55 2.81 -3.38
N GLY A 210 -7.78 3.78 -4.28
CA GLY A 210 -6.88 4.91 -4.51
C GLY A 210 -6.85 5.95 -3.38
N LEU A 211 -8.00 6.26 -2.77
CA LEU A 211 -8.08 7.27 -1.72
C LEU A 211 -7.45 6.81 -0.40
N HIS A 212 -6.76 7.73 0.28
CA HIS A 212 -6.23 7.47 1.63
C HIS A 212 -7.35 7.15 2.61
N LEU A 213 -7.13 6.17 3.48
CA LEU A 213 -8.06 5.88 4.56
C LEU A 213 -7.92 6.96 5.64
N LEU A 214 -9.02 7.66 5.95
CA LEU A 214 -9.02 8.81 6.87
C LEU A 214 -8.44 8.44 8.24
N SER A 215 -8.82 7.28 8.79
CA SER A 215 -8.30 6.81 10.07
C SER A 215 -6.77 6.63 10.07
N ASP A 216 -6.22 6.11 8.97
CA ASP A 216 -4.78 5.88 8.83
C ASP A 216 -4.03 7.22 8.67
N MET A 217 -4.63 8.19 7.97
CA MET A 217 -4.11 9.56 7.85
C MET A 217 -4.01 10.25 9.22
N LEU A 218 -5.08 10.19 10.03
CA LEU A 218 -5.14 10.76 11.38
C LEU A 218 -4.14 10.08 12.34
N ALA A 219 -4.03 8.75 12.26
CA ALA A 219 -3.09 7.97 13.06
C ALA A 219 -1.64 8.34 12.71
N LEU A 220 -1.32 8.48 11.42
CA LEU A 220 0.01 8.86 10.96
C LEU A 220 0.37 10.29 11.36
N ALA A 221 -0.56 11.24 11.24
CA ALA A 221 -0.36 12.63 11.69
C ALA A 221 0.07 12.68 13.16
N THR A 222 -0.70 11.99 14.02
CA THR A 222 -0.43 11.89 15.46
C THR A 222 0.93 11.24 15.72
N ARG A 223 1.23 10.17 14.99
CA ARG A 223 2.50 9.43 15.10
C ARG A 223 3.72 10.30 14.76
N LEU A 224 3.55 11.25 13.84
CA LEU A 224 4.59 12.15 13.36
C LEU A 224 4.62 13.51 14.10
N GLY A 225 3.86 13.66 15.20
CA GLY A 225 3.96 14.86 16.03
C GLY A 225 3.05 16.02 15.59
N PHE A 226 2.04 15.74 14.77
CA PHE A 226 0.95 16.66 14.49
C PHE A 226 -0.23 16.41 15.43
N GLU A 227 -0.92 17.47 15.81
CA GLU A 227 -2.21 17.38 16.48
C GLU A 227 -3.33 17.82 15.54
N LEU A 228 -4.48 17.14 15.62
CA LEU A 228 -5.67 17.50 14.88
C LEU A 228 -6.38 18.66 15.61
N VAL A 229 -6.48 19.81 14.97
CA VAL A 229 -7.13 21.02 15.47
C VAL A 229 -8.61 21.02 15.09
N GLU A 230 -8.92 20.68 13.85
CA GLU A 230 -10.30 20.65 13.32
C GLU A 230 -10.44 19.47 12.33
N GLN A 231 -11.57 18.79 12.40
CA GLN A 231 -12.03 17.84 11.40
C GLN A 231 -13.49 18.13 11.10
N LEU A 232 -13.80 18.44 9.85
CA LEU A 232 -15.18 18.62 9.38
C LEU A 232 -15.50 17.53 8.37
N ASP A 233 -16.62 16.84 8.58
CA ASP A 233 -17.22 15.99 7.55
C ASP A 233 -18.04 16.88 6.61
N LEU A 234 -17.64 16.88 5.34
CA LEU A 234 -18.21 17.67 4.27
C LEU A 234 -18.83 16.78 3.18
N SER A 235 -18.91 15.47 3.41
CA SER A 235 -19.29 14.46 2.41
C SER A 235 -20.65 14.74 1.79
N ARG A 236 -21.65 15.13 2.60
CA ARG A 236 -22.99 15.44 2.12
C ARG A 236 -23.02 16.68 1.20
N MET A 237 -22.17 17.66 1.47
CA MET A 237 -22.08 18.88 0.66
C MET A 237 -21.28 18.64 -0.61
N ALA A 238 -20.28 17.76 -0.58
CA ALA A 238 -19.41 17.45 -1.71
C ALA A 238 -20.05 16.49 -2.74
N ALA A 239 -20.81 15.50 -2.26
CA ALA A 239 -21.39 14.43 -3.08
C ALA A 239 -22.17 14.90 -4.34
N PRO A 240 -22.97 16.00 -4.30
CA PRO A 240 -23.67 16.48 -5.50
C PRO A 240 -22.76 16.93 -6.65
N THR A 241 -21.46 17.11 -6.43
CA THR A 241 -20.48 17.34 -7.50
C THR A 241 -20.51 16.19 -8.52
N LEU A 242 -20.62 14.94 -8.06
CA LEU A 242 -20.63 13.77 -8.95
C LEU A 242 -21.89 13.75 -9.84
N ASP A 243 -23.04 14.13 -9.28
CA ASP A 243 -24.30 14.28 -10.04
C ASP A 243 -24.15 15.36 -11.12
N TYR A 244 -23.56 16.49 -10.75
CA TYR A 244 -23.27 17.57 -11.68
C TYR A 244 -22.35 17.09 -12.81
N LEU A 245 -21.23 16.44 -12.49
CA LEU A 245 -20.25 15.97 -13.47
C LEU A 245 -20.90 14.98 -14.44
N LEU A 246 -21.59 13.95 -13.97
CA LEU A 246 -22.30 12.96 -14.79
C LEU A 246 -23.32 13.62 -15.73
N ARG A 247 -24.07 14.59 -15.22
CA ARG A 247 -25.06 15.33 -16.01
C ARG A 247 -24.38 16.14 -17.13
N VAL A 248 -23.33 16.88 -16.81
CA VAL A 248 -22.68 17.79 -17.77
C VAL A 248 -21.83 17.02 -18.79
N THR A 249 -21.12 15.96 -18.38
CA THR A 249 -20.39 15.09 -19.33
C THR A 249 -21.34 14.44 -20.32
N THR A 250 -22.51 14.00 -19.86
CA THR A 250 -23.57 13.47 -20.73
C THR A 250 -24.12 14.53 -21.68
N LEU A 251 -24.49 15.71 -21.16
CA LEU A 251 -25.07 16.79 -21.95
C LEU A 251 -24.11 17.30 -23.04
N GLN A 252 -22.82 17.42 -22.72
CA GLN A 252 -21.80 17.98 -23.60
C GLN A 252 -21.00 16.92 -24.36
N ARG A 253 -21.41 15.63 -24.32
CA ARG A 253 -20.62 14.48 -24.78
C ARG A 253 -20.03 14.67 -26.18
N GLN A 254 -20.85 15.05 -27.17
CA GLN A 254 -20.38 15.21 -28.55
C GLN A 254 -19.34 16.32 -28.69
N ARG A 255 -19.50 17.44 -27.97
CA ARG A 255 -18.52 18.53 -27.97
C ARG A 255 -17.24 18.13 -27.25
N LEU A 256 -17.34 17.46 -26.11
CA LEU A 256 -16.17 16.93 -25.39
C LEU A 256 -15.34 15.99 -26.29
N MET A 257 -15.99 15.08 -27.03
CA MET A 257 -15.31 14.19 -27.98
C MET A 257 -14.59 14.96 -29.09
N ASN A 258 -15.28 15.90 -29.72
CA ASN A 258 -14.73 16.65 -30.85
C ASN A 258 -13.58 17.58 -30.41
N ASP A 259 -13.82 18.41 -29.40
CA ASP A 259 -12.93 19.50 -29.01
C ASP A 259 -11.66 19.00 -28.31
N LEU A 260 -11.77 17.88 -27.58
CA LEU A 260 -10.65 17.24 -26.87
C LEU A 260 -10.05 16.06 -27.65
N SER A 261 -10.62 15.70 -28.80
CA SER A 261 -10.19 14.55 -29.60
C SER A 261 -10.26 13.22 -28.83
N LEU A 262 -11.32 13.02 -28.05
CA LEU A 262 -11.57 11.81 -27.24
C LEU A 262 -12.47 10.83 -27.99
N ASN A 263 -12.29 9.54 -27.73
CA ASN A 263 -13.23 8.51 -28.20
C ASN A 263 -14.37 8.28 -27.20
N ALA A 264 -15.46 7.66 -27.65
CA ALA A 264 -16.63 7.40 -26.80
C ALA A 264 -16.29 6.51 -25.59
N GLU A 265 -15.47 5.48 -25.79
CA GLU A 265 -15.04 4.54 -24.76
C GLU A 265 -14.35 5.25 -23.57
N CYS A 266 -13.59 6.31 -23.83
CA CYS A 266 -12.90 7.08 -22.80
C CYS A 266 -13.89 7.84 -21.89
N LEU A 267 -14.94 8.42 -22.47
CA LEU A 267 -15.99 9.09 -21.70
C LEU A 267 -16.92 8.10 -21.00
N GLU A 268 -17.21 6.96 -21.61
CA GLU A 268 -17.96 5.86 -20.96
C GLU A 268 -17.24 5.38 -19.69
N LYS A 269 -15.93 5.11 -19.78
CA LYS A 269 -15.11 4.75 -18.61
C LYS A 269 -15.06 5.84 -17.53
N LEU A 270 -15.11 7.11 -17.93
CA LEU A 270 -15.18 8.22 -16.98
C LEU A 270 -16.52 8.25 -16.24
N ASP A 271 -17.62 8.08 -16.96
CA ASP A 271 -18.96 8.04 -16.38
C ASP A 271 -19.12 6.82 -15.45
N GLU A 272 -18.62 5.64 -15.84
CA GLU A 272 -18.55 4.45 -14.97
C GLU A 272 -17.76 4.71 -13.69
N SER A 273 -16.61 5.39 -13.81
CA SER A 273 -15.79 5.77 -12.65
C SER A 273 -16.53 6.73 -11.72
N ASN A 274 -17.19 7.76 -12.25
CA ASN A 274 -17.95 8.73 -11.47
C ASN A 274 -19.17 8.09 -10.79
N GLN A 275 -19.87 7.16 -11.46
CA GLN A 275 -20.96 6.38 -10.87
C GLN A 275 -20.47 5.50 -9.72
N LEU A 276 -19.33 4.84 -9.88
CA LEU A 276 -18.72 4.06 -8.80
C LEU A 276 -18.37 4.93 -7.59
N TYR A 277 -17.86 6.15 -7.81
CA TYR A 277 -17.63 7.11 -6.73
C TYR A 277 -18.95 7.52 -6.07
N GLN A 278 -19.98 7.82 -6.85
CA GLN A 278 -21.31 8.19 -6.34
C GLN A 278 -21.88 7.09 -5.42
N GLU A 279 -21.79 5.83 -5.83
CA GLU A 279 -22.19 4.67 -5.02
C GLU A 279 -21.38 4.57 -3.72
N LYS A 280 -20.06 4.79 -3.79
CA LYS A 280 -19.18 4.77 -2.62
C LYS A 280 -19.47 5.91 -1.64
N TYR A 281 -19.82 7.11 -2.12
CA TYR A 281 -20.33 8.18 -1.27
C TYR A 281 -21.67 7.82 -0.65
N ALA A 282 -22.62 7.31 -1.45
CA ALA A 282 -23.96 6.95 -1.00
C ALA A 282 -23.94 5.89 0.11
N CYS A 283 -23.02 4.91 0.02
CA CYS A 283 -22.84 3.92 1.07
C CYS A 283 -21.82 4.34 2.14
N GLY A 284 -21.29 5.56 2.15
CA GLY A 284 -20.34 6.03 3.16
C GLY A 284 -19.01 5.26 3.17
N ARG A 285 -18.60 4.69 2.03
CA ARG A 285 -17.23 4.16 1.83
C ARG A 285 -16.25 5.28 1.54
N PHE A 286 -16.66 6.26 0.75
CA PHE A 286 -15.92 7.49 0.49
C PHE A 286 -16.61 8.67 1.17
N GLY A 287 -15.84 9.72 1.41
CA GLY A 287 -16.30 10.96 1.99
C GLY A 287 -15.34 12.10 1.67
N TYR A 288 -15.75 13.30 2.06
CA TYR A 288 -15.00 14.53 1.84
C TYR A 288 -14.77 15.21 3.19
N ALA A 289 -13.56 15.65 3.48
CA ALA A 289 -13.25 16.23 4.78
C ALA A 289 -12.28 17.40 4.71
N LEU A 290 -12.48 18.36 5.61
CA LEU A 290 -11.46 19.33 5.99
C LEU A 290 -10.72 18.81 7.21
N LEU A 291 -9.39 18.75 7.12
CA LEU A 291 -8.48 18.41 8.20
C LEU A 291 -7.52 19.57 8.44
N HIS A 292 -7.53 20.10 9.66
CA HIS A 292 -6.53 21.07 10.13
C HIS A 292 -5.62 20.40 11.13
N PHE A 293 -4.36 20.25 10.77
CA PHE A 293 -3.31 19.80 11.69
C PHE A 293 -2.41 20.96 12.09
N ARG A 294 -1.91 20.90 13.32
CA ARG A 294 -0.85 21.78 13.81
C ARG A 294 0.39 20.97 14.14
N LYS A 295 1.56 21.41 13.67
CA LYS A 295 2.85 20.81 14.06
C LYS A 295 3.09 21.10 15.53
N LYS A 296 2.96 20.08 16.39
CA LYS A 296 3.12 20.24 17.83
C LYS A 296 4.57 20.18 18.27
N GLN A 297 5.34 19.27 17.68
CA GLN A 297 6.75 19.09 18.00
C GLN A 297 7.45 18.30 16.89
N GLN A 298 8.77 18.47 16.78
CA GLN A 298 9.57 17.53 16.03
C GLN A 298 9.60 16.17 16.76
N PRO A 299 9.22 15.06 16.11
CA PRO A 299 9.39 13.76 16.70
C PRO A 299 10.87 13.43 16.79
N ARG A 300 11.26 12.73 17.87
CA ARG A 300 12.63 12.24 18.06
C ARG A 300 13.10 11.38 16.88
N TRP A 301 12.20 10.61 16.29
CA TRP A 301 12.51 9.71 15.18
C TRP A 301 11.67 10.04 13.95
N ARG A 302 12.27 9.92 12.77
CA ARG A 302 11.60 10.15 11.49
C ARG A 302 11.23 8.81 10.86
N LEU A 303 9.95 8.64 10.55
CA LEU A 303 9.48 7.51 9.74
C LEU A 303 9.55 7.89 8.26
N ARG A 304 10.17 7.03 7.45
CA ARG A 304 10.26 7.24 5.99
C ARG A 304 10.10 5.92 5.26
N LEU A 305 9.65 5.98 4.01
CA LEU A 305 9.83 4.87 3.09
C LEU A 305 11.32 4.72 2.80
N LEU A 306 11.81 3.48 2.70
CA LEU A 306 13.20 3.25 2.33
C LEU A 306 13.35 3.41 0.82
N GLU A 307 14.18 4.36 0.40
CA GLU A 307 14.49 4.61 -1.00
C GLU A 307 15.63 3.72 -1.52
N LYS A 308 15.76 3.61 -2.84
CA LYS A 308 16.80 2.75 -3.46
C LYS A 308 18.23 3.22 -3.16
N ASN A 309 18.44 4.52 -3.00
CA ASN A 309 19.73 5.11 -2.63
C ASN A 309 20.12 4.83 -1.17
N GLN A 310 19.17 4.44 -0.31
CA GLN A 310 19.36 4.15 1.13
C GLN A 310 19.58 2.64 1.41
N VAL A 311 19.79 1.83 0.37
CA VAL A 311 20.15 0.41 0.52
C VAL A 311 21.42 0.21 1.35
N PRO A 312 22.50 1.03 1.20
CA PRO A 312 23.69 0.91 2.05
C PRO A 312 23.38 1.04 3.54
N ASP A 313 22.51 1.97 3.95
CA ASP A 313 22.12 2.16 5.35
C ASP A 313 21.39 0.93 5.92
N MET A 314 20.52 0.33 5.11
CA MET A 314 19.83 -0.91 5.48
C MET A 314 20.80 -2.08 5.63
N LEU A 315 21.77 -2.24 4.71
CA LEU A 315 22.79 -3.28 4.80
C LEU A 315 23.69 -3.10 6.04
N ALA A 316 24.06 -1.86 6.37
CA ALA A 316 24.82 -1.56 7.58
C ALA A 316 24.03 -1.93 8.85
N LEU A 317 22.74 -1.57 8.92
CA LEU A 317 21.86 -1.95 10.03
C LEU A 317 21.68 -3.47 10.12
N PHE A 318 21.63 -4.17 8.98
CA PHE A 318 21.55 -5.62 8.90
C PHE A 318 22.77 -6.28 9.55
N GLU A 319 23.97 -5.87 9.14
CA GLU A 319 25.21 -6.41 9.69
C GLU A 319 25.31 -6.18 11.19
N GLN A 320 24.98 -4.97 11.66
CA GLN A 320 24.96 -4.63 13.09
C GLN A 320 23.94 -5.46 13.88
N THR A 321 22.78 -5.78 13.27
CA THR A 321 21.68 -6.47 13.95
C THR A 321 21.88 -7.99 14.01
N PHE A 322 22.39 -8.58 12.93
CA PHE A 322 22.49 -10.03 12.76
C PHE A 322 23.93 -10.57 12.82
N GLY A 323 24.94 -9.71 12.92
CA GLY A 323 26.34 -10.10 13.08
C GLY A 323 27.01 -10.68 11.83
N HIS A 324 26.39 -10.52 10.66
CA HIS A 324 26.93 -10.94 9.36
C HIS A 324 26.39 -10.05 8.25
N SER A 325 27.16 -9.86 7.17
CA SER A 325 26.79 -9.00 6.06
C SER A 325 25.86 -9.70 5.05
N MET A 326 24.94 -8.94 4.46
CA MET A 326 24.14 -9.39 3.32
C MET A 326 24.81 -8.93 2.01
N THR A 327 25.03 -9.86 1.08
CA THR A 327 25.58 -9.49 -0.23
C THR A 327 24.54 -8.77 -1.09
N PRO A 328 24.95 -7.88 -2.01
CA PRO A 328 24.02 -7.23 -2.95
C PRO A 328 23.19 -8.21 -3.78
N ALA A 329 23.76 -9.35 -4.16
CA ALA A 329 23.04 -10.41 -4.87
C ALA A 329 21.92 -11.03 -4.02
N MET A 330 22.17 -11.26 -2.72
CA MET A 330 21.15 -11.72 -1.78
C MET A 330 20.06 -10.68 -1.58
N TRP A 331 20.44 -9.40 -1.41
CA TRP A 331 19.46 -8.32 -1.32
C TRP A 331 18.57 -8.23 -2.56
N HIS A 332 19.16 -8.31 -3.75
CA HIS A 332 18.42 -8.27 -5.02
C HIS A 332 17.49 -9.49 -5.17
N TRP A 333 17.94 -10.67 -4.73
CA TRP A 333 17.11 -11.88 -4.71
C TRP A 333 15.88 -11.71 -3.80
N LYS A 334 16.03 -11.09 -2.61
CA LYS A 334 14.92 -10.83 -1.67
C LYS A 334 14.00 -9.68 -2.11
N TYR A 335 14.56 -8.50 -2.38
CA TYR A 335 13.86 -7.23 -2.48
C TYR A 335 13.86 -6.61 -3.88
N GLY A 336 14.67 -7.15 -4.80
CA GLY A 336 14.85 -6.62 -6.15
C GLY A 336 13.57 -6.65 -7.00
N THR A 337 13.65 -6.02 -8.17
CA THR A 337 12.59 -5.99 -9.20
C THR A 337 11.22 -5.54 -8.66
N GLY A 338 11.20 -4.58 -7.73
CA GLY A 338 9.98 -4.01 -7.17
C GLY A 338 9.24 -4.93 -6.18
N ARG A 339 9.83 -6.05 -5.76
CA ARG A 339 9.24 -6.99 -4.80
C ARG A 339 9.37 -6.55 -3.34
N GLY A 340 10.33 -5.69 -3.04
CA GLY A 340 10.55 -5.18 -1.69
C GLY A 340 9.62 -4.01 -1.31
N ARG A 341 9.18 -4.00 -0.06
CA ARG A 341 8.61 -2.83 0.62
C ARG A 341 9.30 -2.68 1.97
N ALA A 342 9.55 -1.45 2.38
CA ALA A 342 10.18 -1.19 3.65
C ALA A 342 9.76 0.16 4.24
N ILE A 343 9.64 0.17 5.56
CA ILE A 343 9.58 1.41 6.36
C ILE A 343 10.83 1.47 7.23
N GLY A 344 11.50 2.62 7.17
CA GLY A 344 12.67 2.94 7.98
C GLY A 344 12.33 3.91 9.10
N VAL A 345 13.02 3.77 10.23
CA VAL A 345 13.04 4.76 11.31
C VAL A 345 14.43 5.34 11.38
N TRP A 346 14.51 6.66 11.26
CA TRP A 346 15.74 7.42 11.28
C TRP A 346 15.85 8.20 12.58
N TYR A 347 17.06 8.22 13.12
CA TYR A 347 17.46 9.14 14.18
C TYR A 347 18.60 9.98 13.62
N GLU A 348 18.36 11.28 13.47
CA GLU A 348 19.23 12.17 12.68
C GLU A 348 19.40 11.58 11.27
N ASN A 349 20.64 11.30 10.84
CA ASN A 349 20.95 10.73 9.53
C ASN A 349 21.25 9.23 9.56
N GLN A 350 20.97 8.55 10.69
CA GLN A 350 21.21 7.11 10.82
C GLN A 350 19.89 6.32 10.79
N LEU A 351 19.84 5.29 9.95
CA LEU A 351 18.78 4.30 9.98
C LEU A 351 18.93 3.42 11.23
N ILE A 352 17.98 3.51 12.17
CA ILE A 352 18.03 2.78 13.45
C ILE A 352 17.01 1.64 13.53
N ALA A 353 16.03 1.60 12.62
CA ALA A 353 15.11 0.49 12.52
C ALA A 353 14.59 0.31 11.10
N HIS A 354 14.22 -0.93 10.77
CA HIS A 354 13.74 -1.33 9.45
C HIS A 354 12.64 -2.38 9.60
N TYR A 355 11.58 -2.23 8.84
CA TYR A 355 10.50 -3.21 8.72
C TYR A 355 10.32 -3.60 7.26
N GLY A 356 10.87 -4.76 6.89
CA GLY A 356 10.89 -5.26 5.51
C GLY A 356 9.73 -6.18 5.18
N GLY A 357 9.29 -6.14 3.93
CA GLY A 357 8.32 -7.04 3.36
C GLY A 357 8.64 -7.40 1.92
N MET A 358 8.34 -8.64 1.54
CA MET A 358 8.57 -9.18 0.20
C MET A 358 7.25 -9.68 -0.38
N VAL A 359 6.90 -9.20 -1.57
CA VAL A 359 5.66 -9.58 -2.23
C VAL A 359 5.62 -11.08 -2.53
N ARG A 360 4.48 -11.70 -2.27
CA ARG A 360 4.19 -13.11 -2.57
C ARG A 360 2.81 -13.22 -3.23
N LYS A 361 2.75 -13.92 -4.37
CA LYS A 361 1.47 -14.34 -4.94
C LYS A 361 0.97 -15.54 -4.15
N ILE A 362 -0.31 -15.57 -3.83
CA ILE A 362 -0.94 -16.64 -3.07
C ILE A 362 -2.27 -17.05 -3.71
N PHE A 363 -2.76 -18.22 -3.34
CA PHE A 363 -4.17 -18.56 -3.40
C PHE A 363 -4.75 -18.41 -2.00
N TYR A 364 -5.74 -17.53 -1.86
CA TYR A 364 -6.56 -17.30 -0.68
C TYR A 364 -7.88 -18.05 -0.88
N PHE A 365 -8.02 -19.22 -0.25
CA PHE A 365 -9.20 -20.08 -0.42
C PHE A 365 -9.58 -20.33 -1.89
N GLY A 366 -8.59 -20.77 -2.68
CA GLY A 366 -8.75 -20.99 -4.12
C GLY A 366 -8.77 -19.74 -5.00
N GLN A 367 -8.79 -18.53 -4.42
CA GLN A 367 -8.79 -17.26 -5.17
C GLN A 367 -7.39 -16.64 -5.26
N PRO A 368 -6.91 -16.23 -6.46
CA PRO A 368 -5.63 -15.54 -6.59
C PRO A 368 -5.62 -14.22 -5.80
N GLN A 369 -4.62 -14.04 -4.94
CA GLN A 369 -4.42 -12.84 -4.14
C GLN A 369 -2.94 -12.51 -4.00
N ILE A 370 -2.64 -11.33 -3.46
CA ILE A 370 -1.27 -10.90 -3.14
C ILE A 370 -1.13 -10.78 -1.62
N ALA A 371 -0.07 -11.37 -1.10
CA ALA A 371 0.36 -11.23 0.28
C ALA A 371 1.76 -10.61 0.35
N VAL A 372 2.16 -10.24 1.56
CA VAL A 372 3.53 -9.81 1.85
C VAL A 372 4.13 -10.69 2.93
N GLN A 373 5.30 -11.25 2.63
CA GLN A 373 6.11 -11.94 3.61
C GLN A 373 6.99 -10.93 4.35
N ILE A 374 6.80 -10.81 5.66
CA ILE A 374 7.58 -9.94 6.52
C ILE A 374 8.94 -10.59 6.81
N GLY A 375 10.01 -9.81 6.67
CA GLY A 375 11.38 -10.25 6.86
C GLY A 375 12.29 -9.09 7.25
N ASP A 376 13.48 -9.42 7.75
CA ASP A 376 14.53 -8.47 8.14
C ASP A 376 14.00 -7.31 9.00
N VAL A 377 13.18 -7.63 10.02
CA VAL A 377 12.69 -6.66 10.99
C VAL A 377 13.80 -6.36 11.99
N MET A 378 14.30 -5.13 11.99
CA MET A 378 15.50 -4.74 12.70
C MET A 378 15.25 -3.50 13.56
N VAL A 379 15.85 -3.49 14.74
CA VAL A 379 15.96 -2.31 15.61
C VAL A 379 17.36 -2.31 16.18
N ASP A 380 18.04 -1.18 16.11
CA ASP A 380 19.35 -0.96 16.75
C ASP A 380 19.28 -1.33 18.23
N SER A 381 20.22 -2.17 18.66
CA SER A 381 20.31 -2.70 20.02
C SER A 381 20.25 -1.62 21.11
N ALA A 382 20.91 -0.47 20.91
CA ALA A 382 20.94 0.65 21.84
C ALA A 382 19.59 1.38 21.95
N LYS A 383 18.68 1.15 20.99
CA LYS A 383 17.35 1.79 20.90
C LYS A 383 16.19 0.82 21.18
N ARG A 384 16.48 -0.47 21.46
CA ARG A 384 15.47 -1.53 21.74
C ARG A 384 14.70 -1.37 23.06
N GLY A 385 15.16 -0.53 23.98
CA GLY A 385 14.57 -0.39 25.33
C GLY A 385 13.17 0.25 25.37
N THR A 386 12.75 0.94 24.30
CA THR A 386 11.47 1.63 24.24
C THR A 386 10.36 0.70 23.73
N LEU A 387 9.81 -0.15 24.61
CA LEU A 387 8.72 -1.09 24.27
C LEU A 387 7.32 -0.44 24.24
N THR A 388 7.24 0.88 24.08
CA THR A 388 5.99 1.64 24.10
C THR A 388 5.40 1.76 22.69
N LYS A 389 4.15 2.24 22.58
CA LYS A 389 3.53 2.67 21.31
C LYS A 389 4.20 3.91 20.68
N LYS A 390 5.29 4.40 21.28
CA LYS A 390 6.16 5.45 20.74
C LYS A 390 7.55 4.90 20.42
N GLY A 391 7.76 3.58 20.52
CA GLY A 391 9.00 2.84 20.25
C GLY A 391 9.23 2.56 18.76
N PRO A 392 10.49 2.40 18.29
CA PRO A 392 10.79 2.42 16.87
C PRO A 392 10.14 1.23 16.16
N PHE A 393 10.09 0.06 16.83
CA PHE A 393 9.36 -1.12 16.36
C PHE A 393 7.88 -0.85 16.12
N PHE A 394 7.18 -0.27 17.11
CA PHE A 394 5.75 0.02 16.98
C PHE A 394 5.51 1.00 15.84
N LEU A 395 6.29 2.08 15.79
CA LEU A 395 6.16 3.12 14.78
C LEU A 395 6.24 2.55 13.35
N MET A 396 7.25 1.72 13.08
CA MET A 396 7.40 1.12 11.75
C MET A 396 6.36 0.03 11.47
N ALA A 397 6.06 -0.84 12.44
CA ALA A 397 5.14 -1.95 12.25
C ALA A 397 3.69 -1.47 12.04
N ALA A 398 3.20 -0.55 12.88
CA ALA A 398 1.87 0.03 12.73
C ALA A 398 1.73 0.76 11.40
N THR A 399 2.72 1.60 11.04
CA THR A 399 2.72 2.31 9.75
C THR A 399 2.76 1.33 8.57
N PHE A 400 3.53 0.24 8.65
CA PHE A 400 3.59 -0.75 7.58
C PHE A 400 2.23 -1.48 7.41
N LEU A 401 1.59 -1.88 8.52
CA LEU A 401 0.29 -2.54 8.50
C LEU A 401 -0.81 -1.61 7.97
N GLU A 402 -0.87 -0.37 8.45
CA GLU A 402 -1.77 0.68 7.93
C GLU A 402 -1.55 0.93 6.44
N ARG A 403 -0.30 0.96 6.00
CA ARG A 403 0.00 1.26 4.61
C ARG A 403 -0.29 0.10 3.64
N TYR A 404 0.06 -1.11 4.02
CA TYR A 404 0.26 -2.19 3.04
C TYR A 404 -0.68 -3.39 3.18
N ILE A 405 -1.23 -3.67 4.36
CA ILE A 405 -1.91 -4.94 4.64
C ILE A 405 -3.38 -4.72 5.02
N GLY A 406 -4.30 -5.37 4.31
CA GLY A 406 -5.73 -5.36 4.61
C GLY A 406 -6.61 -5.06 3.40
N TYR A 407 -7.89 -4.76 3.66
CA TYR A 407 -8.84 -4.38 2.60
C TYR A 407 -8.47 -3.04 1.97
N GLY A 408 -8.73 -2.92 0.66
CA GLY A 408 -8.39 -1.75 -0.15
C GLY A 408 -6.89 -1.46 -0.29
N LYS A 409 -6.00 -2.32 0.20
CA LYS A 409 -4.53 -2.10 0.27
C LYS A 409 -3.78 -3.00 -0.72
N PRO A 410 -2.48 -2.71 -0.99
CA PRO A 410 -1.69 -3.51 -1.94
C PRO A 410 -1.62 -5.00 -1.64
N TYR A 411 -1.70 -5.41 -0.37
CA TYR A 411 -1.64 -6.81 0.05
C TYR A 411 -2.82 -7.15 0.94
N LEU A 412 -3.51 -8.24 0.63
CA LEU A 412 -4.65 -8.70 1.44
C LEU A 412 -4.17 -9.22 2.81
N LEU A 413 -3.05 -9.94 2.82
CA LEU A 413 -2.51 -10.61 3.99
C LEU A 413 -1.01 -10.31 4.16
N GLY A 414 -0.57 -10.33 5.42
CA GLY A 414 0.84 -10.41 5.79
C GLY A 414 1.10 -11.69 6.56
N PHE A 415 2.25 -12.32 6.32
CA PHE A 415 2.74 -13.45 7.12
C PHE A 415 4.25 -13.33 7.33
N GLY A 416 4.82 -14.10 8.24
CA GLY A 416 6.25 -14.10 8.51
C GLY A 416 6.62 -15.16 9.54
N PHE A 417 7.86 -15.13 9.99
CA PHE A 417 8.41 -16.13 10.91
C PHE A 417 9.10 -15.44 12.10
N PRO A 418 8.37 -14.65 12.92
CA PRO A 418 8.94 -13.97 14.07
C PRO A 418 9.44 -14.98 15.10
N ASN A 419 10.55 -14.66 15.75
CA ASN A 419 10.94 -15.37 16.97
C ASN A 419 9.95 -15.06 18.11
N GLU A 420 10.00 -15.87 19.17
CA GLU A 420 9.06 -15.77 20.29
C GLU A 420 9.03 -14.38 20.95
N ARG A 421 10.18 -13.71 21.06
CA ARG A 421 10.27 -12.36 21.63
C ARG A 421 9.55 -11.34 20.75
N ALA A 422 9.78 -11.36 19.45
CA ALA A 422 9.14 -10.45 18.50
C ALA A 422 7.61 -10.65 18.50
N MET A 423 7.17 -11.91 18.52
CA MET A 423 5.75 -12.26 18.59
C MET A 423 5.07 -11.67 19.84
N LYS A 424 5.65 -11.92 21.03
CA LYS A 424 5.12 -11.42 22.31
C LYS A 424 5.05 -9.90 22.37
N VAL A 425 6.04 -9.20 21.81
CA VAL A 425 6.04 -7.72 21.78
C VAL A 425 4.90 -7.19 20.92
N ALA A 426 4.68 -7.78 19.75
CA ALA A 426 3.64 -7.35 18.83
C ALA A 426 2.22 -7.65 19.33
N GLU A 427 2.00 -8.81 19.94
CA GLU A 427 0.72 -9.18 20.55
C GLU A 427 0.35 -8.20 21.68
N ARG A 428 1.31 -7.87 22.56
CA ARG A 428 1.12 -6.87 23.62
C ARG A 428 0.79 -5.48 23.07
N GLN A 429 1.23 -5.16 21.85
CA GLN A 429 0.95 -3.90 21.18
C GLN A 429 -0.33 -3.93 20.32
N GLY A 430 -0.94 -5.11 20.14
CA GLY A 430 -2.13 -5.32 19.32
C GLY A 430 -1.86 -5.31 17.81
N LEU A 431 -0.61 -5.49 17.38
CA LEU A 431 -0.24 -5.36 15.96
C LEU A 431 -0.64 -6.59 15.14
N TYR A 432 -0.37 -7.77 15.68
CA TYR A 432 -0.71 -9.05 15.05
C TYR A 432 -0.83 -10.13 16.12
N VAL A 433 -1.56 -11.21 15.79
CA VAL A 433 -1.81 -12.35 16.67
C VAL A 433 -1.40 -13.66 16.01
N GLU A 434 -1.20 -14.69 16.81
CA GLU A 434 -0.89 -16.03 16.35
C GLU A 434 -2.10 -16.67 15.62
N THR A 435 -1.84 -17.23 14.45
CA THR A 435 -2.83 -17.99 13.66
C THR A 435 -2.36 -19.40 13.29
N GLY A 436 -1.13 -19.79 13.65
CA GLY A 436 -0.62 -21.14 13.47
C GLY A 436 0.82 -21.26 13.95
N GLN A 437 1.40 -22.45 13.82
CA GLN A 437 2.80 -22.70 14.18
C GLN A 437 3.46 -23.71 13.24
N MET A 438 4.79 -23.66 13.16
CA MET A 438 5.59 -24.62 12.39
C MET A 438 5.89 -25.86 13.23
N SER A 439 5.97 -27.01 12.56
CA SER A 439 6.50 -28.26 13.08
C SER A 439 7.62 -28.76 12.18
N GLU A 440 8.59 -29.45 12.76
CA GLU A 440 9.56 -30.26 12.04
C GLU A 440 9.10 -31.72 12.03
N ILE A 441 9.36 -32.40 10.93
CA ILE A 441 9.10 -33.83 10.78
C ILE A 441 10.40 -34.48 10.32
N GLU A 442 10.82 -35.51 11.04
CA GLU A 442 12.08 -36.19 10.80
C GLU A 442 11.87 -37.66 10.43
N TRP A 443 12.68 -38.15 9.48
CA TRP A 443 12.73 -39.54 9.07
C TRP A 443 14.15 -40.09 9.04
N GLN A 444 14.24 -41.39 9.30
CA GLN A 444 15.43 -42.16 8.98
C GLN A 444 15.51 -42.40 7.46
N PRO A 445 16.66 -42.11 6.82
CA PRO A 445 16.89 -42.41 5.41
C PRO A 445 16.68 -43.88 5.05
N LEU A 446 16.38 -44.15 3.78
CA LEU A 446 16.15 -45.51 3.27
C LEU A 446 17.33 -46.01 2.45
N ALA A 447 17.46 -47.34 2.36
CA ALA A 447 18.46 -48.00 1.51
C ALA A 447 18.31 -47.61 0.03
N LYS A 448 19.42 -47.73 -0.72
CA LYS A 448 19.55 -47.25 -2.11
C LYS A 448 18.72 -48.05 -3.14
N THR A 449 17.99 -49.09 -2.71
CA THR A 449 17.25 -50.00 -3.60
C THR A 449 16.27 -49.24 -4.50
N PRO A 450 16.35 -49.41 -5.84
CA PRO A 450 15.47 -48.72 -6.78
C PRO A 450 14.02 -49.20 -6.69
N ARG A 451 13.07 -48.27 -6.81
CA ARG A 451 11.66 -48.63 -7.02
C ARG A 451 11.40 -48.76 -8.51
N TRP A 452 11.00 -49.95 -8.94
CA TRP A 452 10.81 -50.30 -10.35
C TRP A 452 9.68 -49.53 -11.05
N LEU A 453 8.67 -49.04 -10.32
CA LEU A 453 7.53 -48.30 -10.87
C LEU A 453 7.81 -46.81 -11.13
N THR A 454 8.92 -46.28 -10.61
CA THR A 454 9.21 -44.83 -10.62
C THR A 454 10.62 -44.55 -11.10
N ARG A 455 10.83 -43.38 -11.68
CA ARG A 455 12.17 -42.83 -11.98
C ARG A 455 12.27 -41.40 -11.44
N LEU A 456 13.49 -41.00 -11.12
CA LEU A 456 13.80 -39.64 -10.68
C LEU A 456 14.43 -38.88 -11.84
N HIS A 457 14.12 -37.60 -11.96
CA HIS A 457 14.74 -36.70 -12.92
C HIS A 457 15.13 -35.42 -12.21
N VAL A 458 16.42 -35.10 -12.21
CA VAL A 458 16.96 -33.89 -11.57
C VAL A 458 16.83 -32.73 -12.54
N VAL A 459 16.37 -31.58 -12.05
CA VAL A 459 16.34 -30.33 -12.81
C VAL A 459 17.54 -29.48 -12.40
N ASP A 460 18.32 -29.09 -13.40
CA ASP A 460 19.50 -28.25 -13.25
C ASP A 460 19.64 -27.28 -14.43
N SER A 461 20.72 -26.50 -14.47
CA SER A 461 20.94 -25.49 -15.51
C SER A 461 21.01 -26.05 -16.94
N SER A 462 21.27 -27.35 -17.13
CA SER A 462 21.36 -27.98 -18.45
C SER A 462 19.99 -28.29 -19.08
N ASN A 463 18.98 -28.55 -18.25
CA ASN A 463 17.64 -28.94 -18.69
C ASN A 463 16.52 -27.97 -18.25
N VAL A 464 16.86 -26.90 -17.53
CA VAL A 464 15.96 -25.84 -17.03
C VAL A 464 15.05 -25.25 -18.12
N ASN A 465 15.45 -25.30 -19.39
CA ASN A 465 14.70 -24.73 -20.52
C ASN A 465 13.80 -25.75 -21.24
N GLU A 466 13.72 -27.01 -20.79
CA GLU A 466 12.90 -28.03 -21.44
C GLU A 466 11.41 -27.82 -21.16
N ASN A 467 10.63 -27.54 -22.21
CA ASN A 467 9.20 -27.20 -22.12
C ASN A 467 8.33 -28.25 -21.40
N TRP A 468 8.70 -29.54 -21.47
CA TRP A 468 7.93 -30.59 -20.81
C TRP A 468 8.07 -30.51 -19.28
N ILE A 469 9.21 -30.04 -18.75
CA ILE A 469 9.43 -29.86 -17.30
C ILE A 469 8.50 -28.76 -16.80
N VAL A 470 8.49 -27.61 -17.50
CA VAL A 470 7.60 -26.48 -17.20
C VAL A 470 6.14 -26.93 -17.17
N THR A 471 5.72 -27.69 -18.18
CA THR A 471 4.35 -28.22 -18.30
C THR A 471 4.02 -29.19 -17.17
N ALA A 472 4.94 -30.10 -16.84
CA ALA A 472 4.73 -31.09 -15.79
C ALA A 472 4.61 -30.46 -14.39
N ILE A 473 5.45 -29.46 -14.11
CA ILE A 473 5.41 -28.70 -12.84
C ILE A 473 4.09 -27.93 -12.76
N ALA A 474 3.65 -27.28 -13.84
CA ALA A 474 2.37 -26.59 -13.88
C ALA A 474 1.18 -27.53 -13.59
N GLN A 475 1.17 -28.75 -14.13
CA GLN A 475 0.14 -29.76 -13.85
C GLN A 475 0.15 -30.22 -12.38
N CYS A 476 1.34 -30.42 -11.80
CA CYS A 476 1.48 -30.76 -10.38
C CYS A 476 0.96 -29.62 -9.50
N TRP A 477 1.30 -28.38 -9.83
CA TRP A 477 0.86 -27.18 -9.13
C TRP A 477 -0.66 -27.00 -9.20
N GLN A 478 -1.27 -27.12 -10.38
CA GLN A 478 -2.73 -27.04 -10.54
C GLN A 478 -3.46 -28.08 -9.70
N SER A 479 -2.95 -29.32 -9.66
CA SER A 479 -3.53 -30.38 -8.85
C SER A 479 -3.37 -30.11 -7.35
N MET A 480 -2.22 -29.57 -6.94
CA MET A 480 -1.98 -29.18 -5.54
C MET A 480 -2.93 -28.06 -5.09
N VAL A 481 -3.13 -27.04 -5.92
CA VAL A 481 -4.09 -25.94 -5.64
C VAL A 481 -5.51 -26.48 -5.54
N ALA A 482 -5.90 -27.45 -6.37
CA ALA A 482 -7.21 -28.09 -6.30
C ALA A 482 -7.43 -28.86 -4.98
N ASP A 483 -6.38 -29.45 -4.41
CA ASP A 483 -6.44 -30.11 -3.10
C ASP A 483 -6.40 -29.10 -1.92
N LEU A 484 -5.98 -27.85 -2.17
CA LEU A 484 -5.76 -26.79 -1.16
C LEU A 484 -6.77 -25.63 -1.26
N GLN A 485 -7.99 -25.88 -1.75
CA GLN A 485 -9.04 -24.85 -1.90
C GLN A 485 -9.43 -24.19 -0.58
N GLU A 486 -9.25 -24.88 0.56
CA GLU A 486 -9.59 -24.39 1.90
C GLU A 486 -8.36 -23.83 2.66
N ALA A 487 -7.24 -23.63 1.96
CA ALA A 487 -5.96 -23.20 2.52
C ALA A 487 -5.50 -21.85 1.97
N LEU A 488 -4.47 -21.30 2.62
CA LEU A 488 -3.68 -20.17 2.17
C LEU A 488 -2.34 -20.72 1.67
N VAL A 489 -2.08 -20.62 0.37
CA VAL A 489 -0.92 -21.28 -0.25
C VAL A 489 -0.20 -20.33 -1.19
N GLY A 490 1.10 -20.12 -0.96
CA GLY A 490 1.99 -19.41 -1.89
C GLY A 490 2.04 -20.09 -3.26
N VAL A 491 2.14 -19.29 -4.33
CA VAL A 491 2.28 -19.80 -5.70
C VAL A 491 3.59 -20.59 -5.82
N ARG A 492 3.50 -21.85 -6.26
CA ARG A 492 4.64 -22.77 -6.45
C ARG A 492 4.75 -23.25 -7.90
N ASP A 493 4.55 -22.32 -8.84
CA ASP A 493 4.73 -22.57 -10.27
C ASP A 493 6.23 -22.65 -10.65
N TRP A 494 6.49 -22.93 -11.93
CA TRP A 494 7.87 -23.02 -12.43
C TRP A 494 8.66 -21.72 -12.25
N THR A 495 8.02 -20.56 -12.45
CA THR A 495 8.67 -19.26 -12.28
C THR A 495 9.14 -19.08 -10.85
N TYR A 496 8.27 -19.40 -9.87
CA TYR A 496 8.62 -19.38 -8.46
C TYR A 496 9.77 -20.34 -8.16
N LEU A 497 9.67 -21.62 -8.56
CA LEU A 497 10.72 -22.61 -8.24
C LEU A 497 12.09 -22.23 -8.82
N ARG A 498 12.12 -21.73 -10.06
CA ARG A 498 13.35 -21.26 -10.71
C ARG A 498 13.93 -20.08 -9.95
N ASP A 499 13.14 -19.03 -9.75
CA ASP A 499 13.63 -17.77 -9.15
C ASP A 499 14.02 -17.97 -7.67
N ARG A 500 13.25 -18.80 -6.94
CA ARG A 500 13.46 -19.09 -5.52
C ARG A 500 14.65 -20.00 -5.28
N TYR A 501 14.76 -21.10 -6.02
CA TYR A 501 15.71 -22.17 -5.68
C TYR A 501 16.88 -22.27 -6.66
N LEU A 502 16.65 -22.16 -7.98
CA LEU A 502 17.73 -22.28 -8.96
C LEU A 502 18.56 -21.00 -9.10
N SER A 503 17.95 -19.83 -8.85
CA SER A 503 18.62 -18.52 -8.88
C SER A 503 19.09 -18.04 -7.50
N HIS A 504 19.05 -18.90 -6.47
CA HIS A 504 19.49 -18.51 -5.14
C HIS A 504 21.02 -18.27 -5.12
N PRO A 505 21.52 -17.14 -4.60
CA PRO A 505 22.94 -16.79 -4.72
C PRO A 505 23.88 -17.65 -3.86
N HIS A 506 23.43 -18.08 -2.68
CA HIS A 506 24.30 -18.77 -1.69
C HIS A 506 23.98 -20.23 -1.43
N GLN A 507 22.75 -20.68 -1.68
CA GLN A 507 22.26 -21.99 -1.32
C GLN A 507 22.07 -22.80 -2.60
N HIS A 508 22.51 -24.06 -2.59
CA HIS A 508 22.34 -24.97 -3.71
C HIS A 508 21.23 -25.95 -3.41
N TYR A 509 20.09 -25.77 -4.08
CA TYR A 509 18.94 -26.65 -3.98
C TYR A 509 18.92 -27.67 -5.12
N GLN A 510 18.47 -28.88 -4.81
CA GLN A 510 18.23 -29.92 -5.80
C GLN A 510 16.72 -30.04 -6.05
N ILE A 511 16.29 -29.77 -7.29
CA ILE A 511 14.90 -29.99 -7.72
C ILE A 511 14.81 -31.37 -8.39
N VAL A 512 13.89 -32.22 -7.91
CA VAL A 512 13.74 -33.60 -8.41
C VAL A 512 12.28 -33.91 -8.75
N LEU A 513 12.04 -34.33 -9.99
CA LEU A 513 10.73 -34.83 -10.43
C LEU A 513 10.63 -36.33 -10.15
N VAL A 514 9.53 -36.73 -9.52
CA VAL A 514 9.15 -38.14 -9.35
C VAL A 514 8.22 -38.53 -10.50
N ILE A 515 8.67 -39.45 -11.36
CA ILE A 515 7.97 -39.79 -12.60
C ILE A 515 7.56 -41.26 -12.57
N ASN A 516 6.31 -41.56 -12.94
CA ASN A 516 5.89 -42.93 -13.20
C ASN A 516 6.63 -43.46 -14.45
N ARG A 517 7.27 -44.63 -14.33
CA ARG A 517 7.97 -45.24 -15.48
C ARG A 517 6.98 -45.63 -16.59
N PHE A 518 5.80 -46.09 -16.20
CA PHE A 518 4.73 -46.45 -17.13
C PHE A 518 3.83 -45.22 -17.33
N GLY A 519 3.76 -44.72 -18.57
CA GLY A 519 2.94 -43.56 -18.94
C GLY A 519 3.58 -42.18 -18.72
N ARG A 520 4.83 -42.10 -18.24
CA ARG A 520 5.64 -40.85 -18.10
C ARG A 520 4.99 -39.72 -17.29
N LYS A 521 3.91 -39.99 -16.55
CA LYS A 521 3.22 -39.00 -15.72
C LYS A 521 4.10 -38.58 -14.54
N VAL A 522 4.29 -37.28 -14.37
CA VAL A 522 4.96 -36.71 -13.19
C VAL A 522 3.97 -36.74 -12.01
N ARG A 523 4.44 -37.27 -10.87
CA ARG A 523 3.66 -37.46 -9.65
C ARG A 523 3.84 -36.30 -8.67
N GLY A 524 4.99 -35.64 -8.74
CA GLY A 524 5.28 -34.45 -7.96
C GLY A 524 6.74 -34.03 -8.08
N VAL A 525 7.02 -32.89 -7.46
CA VAL A 525 8.33 -32.24 -7.42
C VAL A 525 8.80 -32.18 -5.97
N LEU A 526 10.06 -32.52 -5.74
CA LEU A 526 10.77 -32.32 -4.49
C LEU A 526 11.78 -31.20 -4.67
N VAL A 527 11.90 -30.31 -3.69
CA VAL A 527 13.02 -29.39 -3.56
C VAL A 527 13.79 -29.77 -2.30
N LEU A 528 15.04 -30.15 -2.49
CA LEU A 528 15.90 -30.66 -1.42
C LEU A 528 17.09 -29.73 -1.19
N ARG A 529 17.48 -29.59 0.06
CA ARG A 529 18.74 -28.96 0.47
C ARG A 529 19.59 -29.99 1.21
N HIS A 530 20.87 -30.06 0.84
CA HIS A 530 21.84 -30.95 1.47
C HIS A 530 22.78 -30.12 2.35
N ASN A 531 22.90 -30.48 3.62
CA ASN A 531 23.81 -29.84 4.55
C ASN A 531 24.52 -30.90 5.43
N PRO A 532 25.50 -30.51 6.26
CA PRO A 532 26.19 -31.46 7.14
C PRO A 532 25.27 -32.17 8.13
N GLU A 533 24.15 -31.55 8.52
CA GLU A 533 23.17 -32.10 9.47
C GLU A 533 22.22 -33.13 8.82
N GLY A 534 22.08 -33.14 7.49
CA GLY A 534 21.20 -34.06 6.78
C GLY A 534 20.70 -33.54 5.43
N CYS A 535 19.61 -34.16 4.97
CA CYS A 535 18.83 -33.71 3.82
C CYS A 535 17.54 -33.06 4.31
N GLU A 536 17.19 -31.89 3.80
CA GLU A 536 15.95 -31.18 4.14
C GLU A 536 15.05 -31.10 2.90
N ILE A 537 13.78 -31.44 3.03
CA ILE A 537 12.76 -31.13 2.04
C ILE A 537 12.33 -29.69 2.29
N THR A 538 12.85 -28.77 1.47
CA THR A 538 12.57 -27.35 1.64
C THR A 538 11.21 -26.99 1.07
N ASP A 539 10.77 -27.68 0.01
CA ASP A 539 9.47 -27.48 -0.62
C ASP A 539 9.04 -28.74 -1.39
N LEU A 540 7.77 -28.82 -1.73
CA LEU A 540 7.23 -29.84 -2.62
C LEU A 540 6.05 -29.30 -3.43
N VAL A 541 5.87 -29.84 -4.64
CA VAL A 541 4.72 -29.52 -5.50
C VAL A 541 4.08 -30.81 -5.98
N SER A 542 2.94 -31.17 -5.40
CA SER A 542 2.20 -32.38 -5.76
C SER A 542 0.75 -32.34 -5.30
N PRO A 543 -0.14 -33.16 -5.89
CA PRO A 543 -1.39 -33.52 -5.22
C PRO A 543 -1.09 -34.07 -3.81
N LEU A 544 -1.93 -33.80 -2.81
CA LEU A 544 -1.69 -34.18 -1.43
C LEU A 544 -1.60 -35.70 -1.25
N LYS A 545 -2.38 -36.45 -2.03
CA LYS A 545 -2.34 -37.92 -2.04
C LYS A 545 -0.99 -38.51 -2.49
N GLU A 546 -0.15 -37.72 -3.15
CA GLU A 546 1.16 -38.16 -3.66
C GLU A 546 2.30 -37.95 -2.66
N ILE A 547 2.08 -37.15 -1.61
CA ILE A 547 3.08 -36.83 -0.59
C ILE A 547 3.78 -38.10 -0.05
N PRO A 548 3.07 -39.19 0.32
CA PRO A 548 3.73 -40.40 0.80
C PRO A 548 4.76 -40.99 -0.16
N LEU A 549 4.48 -40.95 -1.47
CA LEU A 549 5.43 -41.41 -2.48
C LEU A 549 6.64 -40.49 -2.56
N LEU A 550 6.42 -39.17 -2.52
CA LEU A 550 7.49 -38.16 -2.55
C LEU A 550 8.43 -38.32 -1.33
N ILE A 551 7.89 -38.50 -0.12
CA ILE A 551 8.71 -38.71 1.08
C ILE A 551 9.55 -39.98 0.98
N ILE A 552 9.00 -41.08 0.46
CA ILE A 552 9.79 -42.31 0.22
C ILE A 552 10.98 -42.02 -0.70
N HIS A 553 10.78 -41.21 -1.75
CA HIS A 553 11.86 -40.82 -2.65
C HIS A 553 12.89 -39.89 -2.01
N ALA A 554 12.45 -38.90 -1.23
CA ALA A 554 13.34 -38.02 -0.47
C ALA A 554 14.21 -38.82 0.51
N ARG A 555 13.63 -39.80 1.24
CA ARG A 555 14.38 -40.69 2.16
C ARG A 555 15.42 -41.53 1.43
N ARG A 556 15.12 -41.98 0.21
CA ARG A 556 16.07 -42.71 -0.64
C ARG A 556 17.18 -41.81 -1.16
N ILE A 557 16.85 -40.59 -1.58
CA ILE A 557 17.85 -39.60 -2.02
C ILE A 557 18.81 -39.28 -0.87
N ALA A 558 18.28 -39.03 0.33
CA ALA A 558 19.08 -38.82 1.53
C ALA A 558 20.06 -39.99 1.79
N GLY A 559 19.58 -41.24 1.72
CA GLY A 559 20.41 -42.42 1.90
C GLY A 559 21.41 -42.67 0.77
N MET A 560 21.08 -42.29 -0.48
CA MET A 560 22.01 -42.33 -1.61
C MET A 560 23.17 -41.36 -1.42
N SER A 561 22.88 -40.16 -0.90
CA SER A 561 23.84 -39.11 -0.58
C SER A 561 24.57 -39.32 0.76
N GLY A 562 24.31 -40.43 1.46
CA GLY A 562 25.01 -40.79 2.70
C GLY A 562 24.58 -40.00 3.94
N HIS A 563 23.45 -39.28 3.88
CA HIS A 563 22.91 -38.64 5.07
C HIS A 563 22.30 -39.68 6.02
N HIS A 564 22.31 -39.35 7.31
CA HIS A 564 21.68 -40.15 8.37
C HIS A 564 20.32 -39.57 8.82
N ARG A 565 19.92 -38.44 8.24
CA ARG A 565 18.74 -37.68 8.62
C ARG A 565 18.06 -37.08 7.38
N LEU A 566 16.74 -37.21 7.32
CA LEU A 566 15.87 -36.44 6.44
C LEU A 566 14.90 -35.64 7.30
N SER A 567 14.72 -34.35 7.05
CA SER A 567 13.65 -33.58 7.70
C SER A 567 12.87 -32.68 6.74
N CYS A 568 11.72 -32.20 7.18
CA CYS A 568 11.02 -31.08 6.57
C CYS A 568 10.41 -30.22 7.66
N GLN A 569 10.14 -28.95 7.35
CA GLN A 569 9.35 -28.09 8.21
C GLN A 569 8.08 -27.67 7.49
N ILE A 570 6.95 -27.77 8.19
CA ILE A 570 5.63 -27.49 7.68
C ILE A 570 4.76 -26.90 8.80
N THR A 571 3.85 -26.01 8.46
CA THR A 571 2.75 -25.60 9.35
C THR A 571 2.00 -26.82 9.91
N GLU A 572 1.82 -26.86 11.22
CA GLU A 572 1.38 -28.06 11.97
C GLU A 572 0.04 -28.65 11.48
N ASN A 573 -0.89 -27.80 11.05
CA ASN A 573 -2.20 -28.22 10.53
C ASN A 573 -2.10 -29.09 9.25
N PHE A 574 -0.95 -29.12 8.59
CA PHE A 574 -0.67 -29.98 7.43
C PHE A 574 0.32 -31.12 7.75
N ALA A 575 0.79 -31.26 9.00
CA ALA A 575 1.79 -32.25 9.39
C ALA A 575 1.31 -33.71 9.20
N SER A 576 0.00 -33.96 9.30
CA SER A 576 -0.58 -35.30 9.19
C SER A 576 -0.27 -35.99 7.85
N TYR A 577 -0.23 -35.24 6.74
CA TYR A 577 0.14 -35.76 5.41
C TYR A 577 1.56 -36.35 5.36
N PHE A 578 2.44 -35.86 6.23
CA PHE A 578 3.85 -36.23 6.30
C PHE A 578 4.07 -37.29 7.39
N VAL A 579 3.50 -37.11 8.59
CA VAL A 579 3.62 -38.05 9.71
C VAL A 579 3.12 -39.45 9.34
N ALA A 580 2.07 -39.54 8.52
CA ALA A 580 1.53 -40.81 8.00
C ALA A 580 2.56 -41.69 7.25
N THR A 581 3.74 -41.15 6.93
CA THR A 581 4.84 -41.85 6.25
C THR A 581 5.90 -42.41 7.22
N GLY A 582 5.62 -42.37 8.53
CA GLY A 582 6.50 -42.86 9.59
C GLY A 582 7.53 -41.83 10.06
N GLY A 583 7.20 -40.54 9.98
CA GLY A 583 8.04 -39.44 10.47
C GLY A 583 7.74 -39.09 11.91
N ILE A 584 8.74 -38.62 12.65
CA ILE A 584 8.60 -38.15 14.02
C ILE A 584 8.38 -36.63 13.97
N GLN A 585 7.25 -36.17 14.51
CA GLN A 585 6.91 -34.75 14.57
C GLN A 585 7.47 -34.10 15.83
N GLN A 586 8.04 -32.91 15.69
CA GLN A 586 8.48 -32.04 16.76
C GLN A 586 7.95 -30.61 16.55
N ALA A 587 7.37 -30.01 17.58
CA ALA A 587 6.94 -28.61 17.50
C ALA A 587 8.14 -27.66 17.45
N LEU A 588 8.07 -26.62 16.60
CA LEU A 588 9.08 -25.58 16.52
C LEU A 588 8.58 -24.30 17.20
N PRO A 589 9.46 -23.50 17.83
CA PRO A 589 9.10 -22.23 18.44
C PRO A 589 8.93 -21.11 17.39
N ILE A 590 8.33 -21.42 16.24
CA ILE A 590 8.08 -20.50 15.12
C ILE A 590 6.57 -20.40 14.92
N ARG A 591 6.03 -19.24 15.29
CA ARG A 591 4.60 -18.93 15.18
C ARG A 591 4.32 -18.17 13.88
N ILE A 592 3.12 -18.36 13.33
CA ILE A 592 2.64 -17.69 12.12
C ILE A 592 1.70 -16.54 12.53
N PRO A 593 2.11 -15.27 12.29
CA PRO A 593 1.31 -14.11 12.65
C PRO A 593 0.28 -13.78 11.58
N ALA A 594 -0.83 -13.16 12.00
CA ALA A 594 -1.76 -12.46 11.12
C ALA A 594 -2.05 -11.04 11.65
N ASN A 595 -2.21 -10.10 10.72
CA ASN A 595 -2.52 -8.69 11.02
C ASN A 595 -3.79 -8.58 11.88
N ALA A 596 -3.66 -7.93 13.03
CA ALA A 596 -4.77 -7.59 13.92
C ALA A 596 -4.94 -6.08 14.11
N TRP A 597 -4.12 -5.29 13.41
CA TRP A 597 -4.03 -3.83 13.57
C TRP A 597 -4.99 -3.07 12.66
N SER A 598 -5.15 -3.53 11.42
CA SER A 598 -5.97 -2.84 10.41
C SER A 598 -7.01 -3.77 9.78
N ALA A 599 -8.06 -3.17 9.21
CA ALA A 599 -9.18 -3.89 8.63
C ALA A 599 -8.73 -4.87 7.53
N GLY A 600 -9.19 -6.11 7.63
CA GLY A 600 -8.87 -7.18 6.70
C GLY A 600 -9.68 -8.44 7.01
N PRO A 601 -9.34 -9.57 6.39
CA PRO A 601 -10.00 -10.85 6.68
C PRO A 601 -10.02 -11.19 8.16
N ALA A 602 -11.14 -11.74 8.64
CA ALA A 602 -11.31 -12.09 10.05
C ALA A 602 -10.26 -13.14 10.50
N LEU A 603 -9.65 -12.91 11.67
CA LEU A 603 -8.57 -13.75 12.19
C LEU A 603 -8.95 -15.24 12.31
N GLU A 604 -10.20 -15.52 12.69
CA GLU A 604 -10.69 -16.90 12.82
C GLU A 604 -10.75 -17.64 11.48
N THR A 605 -10.94 -16.94 10.36
CA THR A 605 -10.91 -17.58 9.04
C THR A 605 -9.48 -17.95 8.64
N LEU A 606 -8.48 -17.22 9.12
CA LEU A 606 -7.05 -17.43 8.80
C LEU A 606 -6.39 -18.50 9.67
N ARG A 607 -6.98 -18.81 10.84
CA ARG A 607 -6.44 -19.74 11.83
C ARG A 607 -6.21 -21.13 11.22
N ASN A 608 -4.98 -21.61 11.31
CA ASN A 608 -4.54 -22.93 10.85
C ASN A 608 -4.84 -23.18 9.37
N ARG A 609 -4.72 -22.16 8.51
CA ARG A 609 -4.97 -22.27 7.05
C ARG A 609 -3.73 -22.16 6.18
N TRP A 610 -2.63 -21.62 6.70
CA TRP A 610 -1.40 -21.44 5.93
C TRP A 610 -0.71 -22.76 5.62
N TRP A 611 -0.40 -23.00 4.34
CA TRP A 611 0.58 -23.99 3.88
C TRP A 611 1.92 -23.27 3.69
N LEU A 612 2.80 -23.40 4.68
CA LEU A 612 4.16 -22.83 4.65
C LEU A 612 5.17 -23.90 4.98
N MET A 613 6.23 -23.99 4.17
CA MET A 613 7.36 -24.89 4.37
C MET A 613 8.64 -24.12 4.66
N SER A 614 9.71 -24.82 5.03
CA SER A 614 11.06 -24.24 5.23
C SER A 614 11.54 -23.36 4.07
N GLY A 615 11.19 -23.68 2.83
CA GLY A 615 11.54 -22.91 1.64
C GLY A 615 10.86 -21.54 1.56
N ASP A 616 9.78 -21.33 2.32
CA ASP A 616 9.16 -20.02 2.48
C ASP A 616 9.97 -19.11 3.43
N MET A 617 10.93 -19.63 4.21
CA MET A 617 11.77 -18.83 5.13
C MET A 617 13.00 -18.24 4.43
N ASP A 618 13.45 -17.04 4.85
CA ASP A 618 14.52 -16.27 4.18
C ASP A 618 15.84 -16.10 4.96
N PHE A 619 15.95 -16.68 6.16
CA PHE A 619 17.03 -16.39 7.11
C PHE A 619 17.95 -17.60 7.39
N ARG A 620 18.07 -18.53 6.44
CA ARG A 620 18.80 -19.81 6.61
C ARG A 620 19.99 -20.01 5.69
#